data_AF-A0A843YCE8-F1
#
_entry.id   AF-A0A843YCE8-F1
#
_cell.length_a   1.000
_cell.length_b   1.000
_cell.length_c   1.000
_cell.angle_alpha   90.00
_cell.angle_beta   90.00
_cell.angle_gamma   90.00
#
_symmetry.space_group_name_H-M   'P 1'
#
loop_
_entity.id
_entity.type
_entity.pdbx_description
1 polymer ?
#
loop_
_entity_poly.entity_id
_entity_poly.type
_entity_poly.pdbx_seq_one_letter_code
_entity_poly.pdbx_strand_id
1 'polypeptide(L)'
;MIVCSCQTISDTDIHFAINWMRSSDPETIITPGKVYRALGKKPECGGCMKLFVSTMRKSDKLEVPAILRGMKEAGSQGNGHHERRQKSHRISQQSTAR
;
A
#
# COMPACT_ATOMS: atom_id res chain seq x y z
N MET A 1 -5.68 10.56 15.94
CA MET A 1 -4.78 11.43 15.16
C MET A 1 -5.10 11.35 13.67
N ILE A 2 -5.21 12.49 12.98
CA ILE A 2 -5.35 12.50 11.52
C ILE A 2 -4.01 12.13 10.87
N VAL A 3 -4.05 11.14 9.97
CA VAL A 3 -2.91 10.64 9.20
C VAL A 3 -2.92 11.18 7.78
N CYS A 4 -4.09 11.27 7.13
CA CYS A 4 -4.25 11.86 5.80
C CYS A 4 -5.27 13.00 5.84
N SER A 5 -4.83 14.23 5.62
CA SER A 5 -5.69 15.41 5.63
C SER A 5 -6.60 15.49 4.40
N CYS A 6 -6.11 15.14 3.20
CA CYS A 6 -6.92 15.25 1.96
C CYS A 6 -8.17 14.36 1.98
N GLN A 7 -8.07 13.22 2.66
CA GLN A 7 -9.12 12.20 2.71
C GLN A 7 -9.73 12.04 4.10
N THR A 8 -9.32 12.88 5.07
CA THR A 8 -9.72 12.81 6.48
C THR A 8 -9.65 11.37 7.01
N ILE A 9 -8.46 10.77 6.96
CA ILE A 9 -8.21 9.41 7.48
C ILE A 9 -7.42 9.53 8.77
N SER A 10 -7.93 8.92 9.84
CA SER A 10 -7.28 8.82 11.15
C SER A 10 -6.46 7.54 11.31
N ASP A 11 -5.64 7.46 12.35
CA ASP A 11 -4.99 6.21 12.73
C ASP A 11 -6.01 5.11 13.06
N THR A 12 -7.13 5.48 13.70
CA THR A 12 -8.19 4.54 14.07
C THR A 12 -8.84 3.92 12.82
N ASP A 13 -9.07 4.72 11.77
CA ASP A 13 -9.57 4.21 10.49
C ASP A 13 -8.61 3.19 9.86
N ILE A 14 -7.30 3.46 9.93
CA ILE A 14 -6.26 2.55 9.42
C ILE A 14 -6.27 1.24 10.20
N HIS A 15 -6.30 1.29 11.54
CA HIS A 15 -6.33 0.09 12.38
C HIS A 15 -7.62 -0.71 12.19
N PHE A 16 -8.77 -0.04 12.07
CA PHE A 16 -10.05 -0.69 11.78
C PHE A 16 -10.02 -1.40 10.42
N ALA A 17 -9.53 -0.75 9.37
CA ALA A 17 -9.40 -1.35 8.05
C ALA A 17 -8.48 -2.57 8.05
N ILE A 18 -7.34 -2.52 8.76
CA ILE A 18 -6.43 -3.66 8.93
C ILE A 18 -7.15 -4.83 9.62
N ASN A 19 -7.84 -4.56 10.72
CA ASN A 19 -8.59 -5.56 11.47
C ASN A 19 -9.66 -6.23 10.60
N TRP A 20 -10.44 -5.44 9.88
CA TRP A 20 -11.48 -5.94 8.99
C TRP A 20 -10.89 -6.79 7.84
N MET A 21 -9.80 -6.32 7.21
CA MET A 21 -9.13 -7.08 6.15
C MET A 21 -8.64 -8.44 6.66
N ARG A 22 -8.01 -8.49 7.84
CA ARG A 22 -7.54 -9.76 8.44
C ARG A 22 -8.67 -10.68 8.86
N SER A 23 -9.76 -10.13 9.39
CA SER A 23 -10.93 -10.93 9.73
C SER A 23 -11.62 -11.51 8.50
N SER A 24 -11.55 -10.81 7.36
CA SER A 24 -12.20 -11.23 6.12
C SER A 24 -11.33 -12.20 5.32
N ASP A 25 -10.01 -12.00 5.34
CA ASP A 25 -9.03 -12.80 4.62
C ASP A 25 -7.71 -12.83 5.44
N PRO A 26 -7.47 -13.90 6.22
CA PRO A 26 -6.27 -14.03 7.05
C PRO A 26 -4.96 -13.97 6.25
N GLU A 27 -4.98 -14.40 4.98
CA GLU A 27 -3.79 -14.49 4.12
C GLU A 27 -3.57 -13.24 3.25
N THR A 28 -4.44 -12.23 3.36
CA THR A 28 -4.36 -11.07 2.49
C THR A 28 -3.07 -10.26 2.71
N ILE A 29 -2.36 -9.91 1.63
CA ILE A 29 -1.28 -8.91 1.76
C ILE A 29 -1.93 -7.54 1.96
N ILE A 30 -1.70 -6.92 3.12
CA ILE A 30 -2.21 -5.58 3.41
C ILE A 30 -1.21 -4.52 2.95
N THR A 31 -1.64 -3.65 2.04
CA THR A 31 -0.86 -2.53 1.52
C THR A 31 -1.61 -1.21 1.74
N PRO A 32 -0.94 -0.05 1.76
CA PRO A 32 -1.62 1.24 1.88
C PRO A 32 -2.74 1.41 0.85
N GLY A 33 -2.53 0.99 -0.40
CA GLY A 33 -3.55 1.03 -1.44
C GLY A 33 -4.78 0.16 -1.13
N LYS A 34 -4.60 -1.01 -0.51
CA LYS A 34 -5.75 -1.82 -0.04
C LYS A 34 -6.47 -1.15 1.12
N VAL A 35 -5.75 -0.51 2.05
CA VAL A 35 -6.38 0.26 3.15
C VAL A 35 -7.24 1.39 2.59
N TYR A 36 -6.71 2.18 1.65
CA TYR A 36 -7.49 3.22 0.96
C TYR A 36 -8.76 2.64 0.32
N ARG A 37 -8.62 1.53 -0.42
CA ARG A 37 -9.75 0.86 -1.08
C ARG A 37 -10.78 0.31 -0.08
N ALA A 38 -10.35 -0.28 1.03
CA ALA A 38 -11.24 -0.79 2.08
C ALA A 38 -12.03 0.34 2.75
N LEU A 39 -11.44 1.53 2.86
CA LEU A 39 -12.11 2.73 3.36
C LEU A 39 -12.97 3.43 2.29
N GLY A 40 -13.02 2.93 1.05
CA GLY A 40 -13.74 3.57 -0.06
C GLY A 40 -13.11 4.87 -0.56
N LYS A 41 -11.82 5.11 -0.27
CA LYS A 41 -11.12 6.36 -0.58
C LYS A 41 -10.00 6.15 -1.61
N LYS A 42 -9.58 7.23 -2.26
CA LYS A 42 -8.41 7.27 -3.16
C LYS A 42 -7.37 8.26 -2.63
N PRO A 43 -6.07 7.97 -2.77
CA PRO A 43 -5.04 8.94 -2.37
C PRO A 43 -5.02 10.13 -3.33
N GLU A 44 -5.00 11.35 -2.78
CA GLU A 44 -4.95 12.60 -3.58
C GLU A 44 -3.52 13.08 -3.80
N CYS A 45 -2.82 13.51 -2.74
CA CYS A 45 -1.48 14.11 -2.84
C CYS A 45 -0.33 13.16 -2.47
N GLY A 46 -0.62 12.06 -1.77
CA GLY A 46 0.38 11.11 -1.28
C GLY A 46 1.31 11.61 -0.17
N GLY A 47 1.22 12.87 0.27
CA GLY A 47 2.10 13.46 1.29
C GLY A 47 2.08 12.74 2.65
N CYS A 48 0.96 12.07 2.98
CA CYS A 48 0.83 11.28 4.20
C CYS A 48 1.55 9.93 4.17
N MET A 49 2.06 9.45 3.01
CA MET A 49 2.37 8.03 2.83
C MET A 49 3.41 7.49 3.83
N LYS A 50 4.41 8.29 4.20
CA LYS A 50 5.39 7.89 5.23
C LYS A 50 4.72 7.67 6.59
N LEU A 51 3.89 8.62 7.02
CA LEU A 51 3.12 8.52 8.28
C LEU A 51 2.08 7.40 8.21
N PHE A 52 1.45 7.21 7.05
CA PHE A 52 0.47 6.16 6.80
C PHE A 52 1.08 4.77 7.00
N VAL A 53 2.22 4.49 6.35
CA VAL A 53 2.95 3.22 6.52
C VAL A 53 3.48 3.08 7.94
N SER A 54 3.99 4.15 8.55
CA SER A 54 4.42 4.12 9.96
C SER A 54 3.28 3.75 10.89
N THR A 55 2.08 4.30 10.67
CA THR A 55 0.88 3.99 11.45
C THR A 55 0.44 2.55 11.24
N MET A 56 0.43 2.06 9.99
CA MET A 56 0.13 0.65 9.71
C MET A 56 1.07 -0.30 10.46
N ARG A 57 2.38 0.00 10.50
CA ARG A 57 3.40 -0.82 11.17
C ARG A 57 3.24 -0.92 12.68
N LYS A 58 2.44 -0.03 13.30
CA LYS A 58 2.10 -0.14 14.73
C LYS A 58 1.08 -1.24 15.01
N SER A 59 0.43 -1.80 13.98
CA SER A 59 -0.46 -2.94 14.12
C SER A 59 0.33 -4.25 14.02
N ASP A 60 0.19 -5.08 15.04
CA ASP A 60 0.57 -6.50 15.09
C ASP A 60 -0.03 -7.32 13.93
N LYS A 61 -1.23 -6.97 13.48
CA LYS A 61 -1.97 -7.65 12.39
C LYS A 61 -1.46 -7.36 10.97
N LEU A 62 -0.35 -6.63 10.83
CA LEU A 62 0.27 -6.35 9.53
C LEU A 62 1.23 -7.46 9.07
N GLU A 63 1.39 -8.54 9.84
CA GLU A 63 2.31 -9.63 9.48
C GLU A 63 2.07 -10.18 8.07
N VAL A 64 3.19 -10.50 7.40
CA VAL A 64 3.17 -11.14 6.09
C VAL A 64 2.97 -12.65 6.30
N PRO A 65 1.99 -13.28 5.63
CA PRO A 65 1.76 -14.73 5.72
C PRO A 65 3.01 -15.54 5.43
N ALA A 66 3.17 -16.67 6.12
CA ALA A 66 4.39 -17.48 6.07
C ALA A 66 4.76 -17.91 4.64
N ILE A 67 3.77 -18.29 3.84
CA ILE A 67 3.94 -18.73 2.44
C ILE A 67 4.52 -17.65 1.51
N LEU A 68 4.41 -16.37 1.90
CA LEU A 68 4.87 -15.24 1.11
C LEU A 68 6.21 -14.66 1.61
N ARG A 69 6.75 -15.17 2.73
CA ARG A 69 8.05 -14.73 3.25
C ARG A 69 9.19 -15.36 2.43
N GLY A 70 10.30 -14.65 2.25
CA GLY A 70 11.49 -15.19 1.56
C GLY A 70 11.45 -15.21 0.02
N MET A 71 10.38 -14.73 -0.62
CA MET A 71 10.25 -14.75 -2.09
C MET A 71 11.39 -14.04 -2.86
N LYS A 72 12.07 -13.08 -2.23
CA LYS A 72 13.19 -12.34 -2.84
C LYS A 72 14.38 -13.24 -3.17
N GLU A 73 14.61 -14.29 -2.39
CA GLU A 73 15.74 -15.21 -2.57
C GLU A 73 15.48 -16.17 -3.74
N ALA A 74 14.23 -16.62 -3.90
CA ALA A 74 13.82 -17.46 -5.03
C ALA A 74 13.94 -16.75 -6.41
N GLY A 75 13.82 -15.42 -6.46
CA GLY A 75 13.95 -14.62 -7.69
C GLY A 75 15.39 -14.18 -8.03
N SER A 76 16.36 -14.49 -7.18
CA SER A 76 17.75 -13.98 -7.29
C SER A 76 18.68 -14.82 -8.17
N GLN A 77 18.22 -15.93 -8.76
CA GLN A 77 19.01 -16.76 -9.68
C GLN A 77 18.96 -16.26 -11.15
N GLY A 78 18.85 -14.94 -11.35
CA GLY A 78 18.95 -14.30 -12.66
C GLY A 78 20.26 -13.53 -12.78
N ASN A 79 21.26 -14.14 -13.41
CA ASN A 79 22.50 -13.47 -13.79
C ASN A 79 22.20 -12.34 -14.81
N GLY A 80 22.65 -11.11 -14.56
CA GLY A 80 22.96 -10.15 -15.63
C GLY A 80 22.28 -8.77 -15.59
N HIS A 81 23.10 -7.76 -15.31
CA HIS A 81 23.09 -6.39 -15.87
C HIS A 81 21.82 -5.52 -15.69
N HIS A 82 21.84 -4.71 -14.63
CA HIS A 82 20.91 -3.59 -14.42
C HIS A 82 21.23 -2.38 -15.30
N GLU A 83 21.03 -2.48 -16.61
CA GLU A 83 20.91 -1.29 -17.45
C GLU A 83 19.80 -1.51 -18.47
N ARG A 84 18.57 -1.08 -18.13
CA ARG A 84 17.63 -0.32 -18.99
C ARG A 84 16.42 0.07 -18.14
N ARG A 85 16.36 1.33 -17.69
CA ARG A 85 15.06 1.94 -17.33
C ARG A 85 14.33 2.19 -18.64
N GLN A 86 13.39 1.31 -19.02
CA GLN A 86 12.55 1.57 -20.18
C GLN A 86 11.84 2.91 -19.98
N LYS A 87 12.05 3.84 -20.92
CA LYS A 87 11.40 5.15 -20.94
C LYS A 87 9.92 4.93 -21.26
N SER A 88 9.11 4.75 -20.23
CA SER A 88 7.67 4.63 -20.39
C SER A 88 7.10 5.94 -20.95
N HIS A 89 6.62 5.91 -22.20
CA HIS A 89 5.75 6.94 -22.77
C HIS A 89 4.37 6.83 -22.14
N ARG A 90 4.27 7.15 -20.85
CA ARG A 90 2.96 7.34 -20.23
C ARG A 90 2.54 8.77 -20.54
N ILE A 91 1.83 8.96 -21.64
CA ILE A 91 1.16 10.23 -21.93
C ILE A 91 0.14 10.44 -20.81
N SER A 92 0.40 11.44 -19.98
CA SER A 92 -0.54 11.89 -18.96
C SER A 92 -1.71 12.57 -19.65
N GLN A 93 -2.73 11.81 -20.05
CA GLN A 93 -4.03 12.42 -20.33
C GLN A 93 -4.65 12.80 -18.98
N GLN A 94 -4.42 14.04 -18.56
CA GLN A 94 -5.28 14.70 -17.59
C GLN A 94 -6.64 14.85 -18.27
N SER A 95 -7.59 14.00 -17.91
CA SER A 95 -8.99 14.25 -18.22
C SER A 95 -9.37 15.55 -17.51
N THR A 96 -9.63 16.61 -18.28
CA THR A 96 -10.32 17.79 -17.78
C THR A 96 -11.76 17.39 -17.50
N ALA A 97 -12.03 16.99 -16.25
CA ALA A 97 -13.39 16.90 -15.76
C ALA A 97 -13.94 18.32 -15.60
N ARG A 98 -15.08 18.54 -16.25
CA ARG A 98 -15.84 19.79 -16.34
C ARG A 98 -16.68 20.00 -15.09
#